data_AF-W7L3E9-F1
#
_entry.id   AF-W7L3E9-F1
#
_cell.length_a   1.000
_cell.length_b   1.000
_cell.length_c   1.000
_cell.angle_alpha   90.00
_cell.angle_beta   90.00
_cell.angle_gamma   90.00
#
_symmetry.space_group_name_H-M   'P 1'
#
loop_
_entity.id
_entity.type
_entity.pdbx_description
1 polymer ?
#
loop_
_entity_poly.entity_id
_entity_poly.type
_entity_poly.pdbx_seq_one_letter_code
_entity_poly.pdbx_strand_id
1 'polypeptide(L)'
;MELFLLIFGVIFAAIVIKALVGVSKRDSFLKDEPFPEHLGIQSDDYLPMIQQLEKSLPEGYRENIKNRVLREHPKWKDYAYDWTFFELNRYFVMNAILKTVPMFSSKADEIWHEMLMFTREYDQFSKNFFGEYLHHSPNMDSTPIPGERAFFDWVYLTLFKAGHNSSRIWGGFLQNPIKKEILDDFRSMNETQLLNKYFRTGNEWLDLKKKIIEKLKYEISESESIKLEKKPLEFTKPASVSQYSYLLFPAVYFSVYEPDGFEDNMNELLPEELAKANSAGMIYCSGFSCSSNDHDSGGGHDSGGSSCSSCGGGCSS
;
A
#
# COMPACT_ATOMS: atom_id res chain seq x y z
N MET A 1 -4.43 32.66 36.69
CA MET A 1 -4.83 32.78 35.26
C MET A 1 -3.64 32.98 34.33
N GLU A 2 -2.62 33.74 34.72
CA GLU A 2 -1.45 34.01 33.85
C GLU A 2 -0.61 32.76 33.50
N LEU A 3 -0.44 31.82 34.43
CA LEU A 3 0.31 30.57 34.17
C LEU A 3 -0.37 29.66 33.13
N PHE A 4 -1.71 29.62 33.12
CA PHE A 4 -2.49 28.82 32.16
C PHE A 4 -2.40 29.38 30.73
N LEU A 5 -2.39 30.71 30.58
CA LEU A 5 -2.23 31.37 29.28
C LEU A 5 -0.82 31.18 28.71
N LEU A 6 0.20 31.12 29.56
CA LEU A 6 1.58 30.90 29.16
C LEU A 6 1.81 29.46 28.69
N ILE A 7 1.22 28.47 29.38
CA ILE A 7 1.25 27.06 28.97
C ILE A 7 0.49 26.86 27.64
N PHE A 8 -0.69 27.46 27.49
CA PHE A 8 -1.44 27.39 26.22
C PHE A 8 -0.69 28.08 25.08
N GLY A 9 -0.03 29.21 25.33
CA GLY A 9 0.80 29.90 24.36
C GLY A 9 2.00 29.08 23.89
N VAL A 10 2.65 28.34 24.80
CA VAL A 10 3.78 27.45 24.46
C VAL A 10 3.31 26.21 23.70
N ILE A 11 2.18 25.61 24.08
CA ILE A 11 1.60 24.46 23.37
C ILE A 11 1.12 24.89 21.97
N PHE A 12 0.45 26.04 21.86
CA PHE A 12 0.01 26.59 20.58
C PHE A 12 1.21 26.95 19.70
N ALA A 13 2.25 27.58 20.25
CA ALA A 13 3.50 27.83 19.51
C ALA A 13 4.19 26.53 19.09
N ALA A 14 4.19 25.48 19.91
CA ALA A 14 4.75 24.17 19.56
C ALA A 14 3.95 23.48 18.44
N ILE A 15 2.62 23.58 18.45
CA ILE A 15 1.74 23.07 17.38
C ILE A 15 1.95 23.85 16.08
N VAL A 16 2.04 25.19 16.17
CA VAL A 16 2.30 26.06 15.02
C VAL A 16 3.71 25.85 14.47
N ILE A 17 4.72 25.66 15.33
CA ILE A 17 6.08 25.30 14.91
C ILE A 17 6.08 23.90 14.30
N LYS A 18 5.32 22.92 14.81
CA LYS A 18 5.21 21.59 14.18
C LYS A 18 4.49 21.64 12.83
N ALA A 19 3.53 22.55 12.65
CA ALA A 19 2.86 22.82 11.39
C ALA A 19 3.75 23.61 10.39
N LEU A 20 4.60 24.52 10.88
CA LEU A 20 5.52 25.33 10.07
C LEU A 20 6.85 24.62 9.76
N VAL A 21 7.31 23.74 10.66
CA VAL A 21 8.51 22.90 10.55
C VAL A 21 8.13 21.48 10.14
N GLY A 22 6.90 21.27 9.64
CA GLY A 22 6.58 20.10 8.84
C GLY A 22 7.63 20.00 7.75
N VAL A 23 8.58 19.09 7.94
CA VAL A 23 9.69 18.85 7.03
C VAL A 23 9.05 18.64 5.68
N SER A 24 9.18 19.63 4.80
CA SER A 24 8.82 19.53 3.40
C SER A 24 9.69 18.40 2.85
N LYS A 25 9.20 17.16 2.97
CA LYS A 25 9.78 15.98 2.34
C LYS A 25 9.98 16.38 0.89
N ARG A 26 11.23 16.40 0.44
CA ARG A 26 11.62 16.72 -0.94
C ARG A 26 10.62 16.01 -1.85
N ASP A 27 9.87 16.79 -2.59
CA ASP A 27 8.87 16.26 -3.51
C ASP A 27 9.61 15.35 -4.49
N SER A 28 9.44 14.04 -4.35
CA SER A 28 9.96 13.06 -5.30
C SER A 28 9.25 13.38 -6.62
N PHE A 29 9.94 13.99 -7.57
CA PHE A 29 9.35 15.00 -8.46
C PHE A 29 8.09 14.63 -9.24
N LEU A 30 7.54 13.40 -9.31
CA LEU A 30 6.43 12.98 -10.19
C LEU A 30 6.53 13.51 -11.65
N LYS A 31 6.65 12.60 -12.60
CA LYS A 31 6.72 12.98 -14.00
C LYS A 31 5.31 13.30 -14.52
N ASP A 32 5.18 14.33 -15.33
CA ASP A 32 3.95 14.56 -16.09
C ASP A 32 3.96 13.61 -17.28
N GLU A 33 3.47 12.39 -17.05
CA GLU A 33 3.45 11.28 -18.00
C GLU A 33 2.01 10.75 -18.15
N PRO A 34 1.64 10.18 -19.32
CA PRO A 34 0.27 9.71 -19.55
C PRO A 34 -0.06 8.48 -18.70
N PHE A 35 -1.33 8.36 -18.30
CA PHE A 35 -1.81 7.19 -17.57
C PHE A 35 -1.83 5.93 -18.45
N PRO A 36 -1.43 4.77 -17.92
CA PRO A 36 -1.76 3.49 -18.52
C PRO A 36 -3.29 3.33 -18.63
N GLU A 37 -3.77 2.86 -19.78
CA GLU A 37 -5.17 2.50 -19.97
C GLU A 37 -5.61 1.45 -18.95
N HIS A 38 -6.89 1.51 -18.52
CA HIS A 38 -7.50 0.55 -17.61
C HIS A 38 -6.68 0.29 -16.33
N LEU A 39 -6.15 1.36 -15.71
CA LEU A 39 -5.25 1.29 -14.55
C LEU A 39 -4.00 0.43 -14.79
N GLY A 40 -3.62 0.15 -16.03
CA GLY A 40 -2.46 -0.66 -16.38
C GLY A 40 -2.54 -2.10 -15.88
N ILE A 41 -3.73 -2.70 -15.88
CA ILE A 41 -3.92 -4.12 -15.54
C ILE A 41 -3.03 -5.04 -16.39
N GLN A 42 -2.57 -6.15 -15.81
CA GLN A 42 -1.74 -7.14 -16.51
C GLN A 42 -2.54 -8.24 -17.23
N SER A 43 -3.85 -8.34 -16.98
CA SER A 43 -4.76 -9.26 -17.67
C SER A 43 -6.10 -8.57 -17.91
N ASP A 44 -6.68 -8.79 -19.09
CA ASP A 44 -8.02 -8.30 -19.44
C ASP A 44 -9.12 -8.92 -18.57
N ASP A 45 -8.83 -10.02 -17.88
CA ASP A 45 -9.74 -10.62 -16.89
C ASP A 45 -10.16 -9.64 -15.80
N TYR A 46 -9.31 -8.65 -15.47
CA TYR A 46 -9.60 -7.65 -14.44
C TYR A 46 -10.47 -6.50 -14.96
N LEU A 47 -10.69 -6.38 -16.28
CA LEU A 47 -11.39 -5.25 -16.90
C LEU A 47 -12.81 -5.02 -16.34
N PRO A 48 -13.65 -6.05 -16.10
CA PRO A 48 -14.98 -5.84 -15.52
C PRO A 48 -14.93 -5.18 -14.13
N MET A 49 -13.88 -5.47 -13.34
CA MET A 49 -13.67 -4.84 -12.04
C MET A 49 -13.29 -3.36 -12.18
N ILE A 50 -12.43 -3.04 -13.15
CA ILE A 50 -12.05 -1.64 -13.43
C ILE A 50 -13.28 -0.83 -13.86
N GLN A 51 -14.12 -1.39 -14.73
CA GLN A 51 -15.36 -0.75 -15.15
C GLN A 51 -16.34 -0.53 -13.98
N GLN A 52 -16.43 -1.50 -13.05
CA GLN A 52 -17.26 -1.35 -11.85
C GLN A 52 -16.72 -0.27 -10.90
N LEU A 53 -15.40 -0.15 -10.76
CA LEU A 53 -14.76 0.93 -10.00
C LEU A 53 -15.09 2.29 -10.61
N GLU A 54 -14.87 2.45 -11.91
CA GLU A 54 -15.13 3.71 -12.63
C GLU A 54 -16.61 4.12 -12.52
N LYS A 55 -17.54 3.17 -12.66
CA LYS A 55 -18.98 3.40 -12.49
C LYS A 55 -19.34 3.83 -11.07
N SER A 56 -18.59 3.37 -10.07
CA SER A 56 -18.80 3.67 -8.65
C SER A 56 -18.24 5.04 -8.24
N LEU A 57 -17.43 5.68 -9.09
CA LEU A 57 -16.81 6.99 -8.87
C LEU A 57 -17.29 8.02 -9.90
N PRO A 58 -18.51 8.57 -9.73
CA PRO A 58 -19.07 9.53 -10.69
C PRO A 58 -18.22 10.79 -10.80
N GLU A 59 -18.21 11.40 -12.00
CA GLU A 59 -17.36 12.54 -12.33
C GLU A 59 -17.47 13.70 -11.33
N GLY A 60 -18.69 14.13 -10.98
CA GLY A 60 -18.88 15.21 -10.01
C GLY A 60 -18.29 14.90 -8.63
N TYR A 61 -18.25 13.62 -8.20
CA TYR A 61 -17.58 13.27 -6.96
C TYR A 61 -16.05 13.40 -7.09
N ARG A 62 -15.47 12.93 -8.19
CA ARG A 62 -14.03 13.05 -8.48
C ARG A 62 -13.57 14.51 -8.56
N GLU A 63 -14.37 15.37 -9.19
CA GLU A 63 -14.10 16.82 -9.27
C GLU A 63 -14.15 17.47 -7.90
N ASN A 64 -15.16 17.14 -7.09
CA ASN A 64 -15.28 17.67 -5.73
C ASN A 64 -14.09 17.27 -4.85
N ILE A 65 -13.62 16.02 -4.96
CA ILE A 65 -12.40 15.55 -4.27
C ILE A 65 -11.20 16.37 -4.75
N LYS A 66 -10.98 16.50 -6.07
CA LYS A 66 -9.85 17.27 -6.63
C LYS A 66 -9.84 18.70 -6.15
N ASN A 67 -10.97 19.39 -6.24
CA ASN A 67 -11.13 20.77 -5.81
C ASN A 67 -10.80 20.95 -4.32
N ARG A 68 -11.22 19.98 -3.50
CA ARG A 68 -10.94 19.99 -2.06
C ARG A 68 -9.46 19.74 -1.77
N VAL A 69 -8.85 18.72 -2.37
CA VAL A 69 -7.42 18.41 -2.19
C VAL A 69 -6.55 19.59 -2.62
N LEU A 70 -6.78 20.18 -3.80
CA LEU A 70 -5.98 21.31 -4.28
C LEU A 70 -6.19 22.59 -3.44
N ARG A 71 -7.33 22.72 -2.75
CA ARG A 71 -7.56 23.81 -1.79
C ARG A 71 -6.83 23.58 -0.47
N GLU A 72 -6.89 22.38 0.10
CA GLU A 72 -6.22 22.06 1.37
C GLU A 72 -4.69 21.88 1.20
N HIS A 73 -4.24 21.52 -0.01
CA HIS A 73 -2.83 21.34 -0.37
C HIS A 73 -2.41 22.22 -1.57
N PRO A 74 -2.37 23.56 -1.45
CA PRO A 74 -2.13 24.48 -2.58
C PRO A 74 -0.78 24.33 -3.31
N LYS A 75 0.16 23.56 -2.74
CA LYS A 75 1.46 23.27 -3.35
C LYS A 75 1.42 22.08 -4.32
N TRP A 76 0.36 21.28 -4.26
CA TRP A 76 0.19 20.17 -5.18
C TRP A 76 -0.09 20.69 -6.58
N LYS A 77 0.58 20.10 -7.56
CA LYS A 77 0.28 20.35 -8.96
C LYS A 77 -0.83 19.41 -9.42
N ASP A 78 -1.58 19.81 -10.43
CA ASP A 78 -2.68 19.01 -10.99
C ASP A 78 -2.25 17.59 -11.35
N TYR A 79 -1.15 17.43 -12.10
CA TYR A 79 -0.65 16.11 -12.47
C TYR A 79 -0.23 15.27 -11.26
N ALA A 80 0.21 15.89 -10.16
CA ALA A 80 0.59 15.18 -8.95
C ALA A 80 -0.65 14.63 -8.22
N TYR A 81 -1.73 15.42 -8.18
CA TYR A 81 -3.03 14.93 -7.75
C TYR A 81 -3.51 13.80 -8.65
N ASP A 82 -3.52 14.00 -9.97
CA ASP A 82 -4.10 13.03 -10.91
C ASP A 82 -3.37 11.68 -10.85
N TRP A 83 -2.04 11.67 -10.76
CA TRP A 83 -1.25 10.45 -10.55
C TRP A 83 -1.47 9.79 -9.19
N THR A 84 -1.62 10.58 -8.13
CA THR A 84 -1.88 10.03 -6.79
C THR A 84 -3.29 9.45 -6.71
N PHE A 85 -4.28 10.10 -7.32
CA PHE A 85 -5.65 9.60 -7.42
C PHE A 85 -5.71 8.33 -8.29
N PHE A 86 -4.94 8.27 -9.38
CA PHE A 86 -4.78 7.07 -10.20
C PHE A 86 -4.25 5.88 -9.39
N GLU A 87 -3.21 6.08 -8.58
CA GLU A 87 -2.68 5.03 -7.69
C GLU A 87 -3.65 4.66 -6.56
N LEU A 88 -4.42 5.62 -6.03
CA LEU A 88 -5.47 5.34 -5.05
C LEU A 88 -6.57 4.43 -5.63
N ASN A 89 -6.91 4.57 -6.91
CA ASN A 89 -7.84 3.66 -7.58
C ASN A 89 -7.30 2.22 -7.66
N ARG A 90 -5.99 2.05 -7.94
CA ARG A 90 -5.33 0.72 -7.89
C ARG A 90 -5.36 0.13 -6.48
N TYR A 91 -5.15 0.98 -5.47
CA TYR A 91 -5.28 0.58 -4.07
C TYR A 91 -6.70 0.12 -3.73
N PHE A 92 -7.75 0.80 -4.22
CA PHE A 92 -9.13 0.34 -4.03
C PHE A 92 -9.40 -1.01 -4.70
N VAL A 93 -8.86 -1.26 -5.90
CA VAL A 93 -8.92 -2.59 -6.52
C VAL A 93 -8.31 -3.66 -5.62
N MET A 94 -7.14 -3.39 -5.02
CA MET A 94 -6.53 -4.33 -4.08
C MET A 94 -7.43 -4.59 -2.86
N ASN A 95 -8.11 -3.58 -2.33
CA ASN A 95 -9.04 -3.71 -1.20
C ASN A 95 -10.36 -4.43 -1.52
N ALA A 96 -10.75 -4.47 -2.80
CA ALA A 96 -11.87 -5.29 -3.25
C ALA A 96 -11.50 -6.78 -3.31
N ILE A 97 -10.21 -7.10 -3.45
CA ILE A 97 -9.69 -8.46 -3.60
C ILE A 97 -9.20 -9.02 -2.26
N LEU A 98 -8.33 -8.28 -1.58
CA LEU A 98 -7.65 -8.68 -0.36
C LEU A 98 -8.49 -8.32 0.87
N LYS A 99 -8.35 -9.13 1.91
CA LYS A 99 -9.03 -8.91 3.20
C LYS A 99 -8.56 -7.63 3.89
N THR A 100 -7.30 -7.29 3.64
CA THR A 100 -6.54 -6.35 4.45
C THR A 100 -5.40 -5.81 3.58
N VAL A 101 -5.41 -4.50 3.31
CA VAL A 101 -4.34 -3.83 2.55
C VAL A 101 -3.83 -2.65 3.36
N PRO A 102 -2.54 -2.63 3.75
CA PRO A 102 -2.00 -1.49 4.46
C PRO A 102 -1.75 -0.28 3.55
N MET A 103 -2.02 0.93 4.05
CA MET A 103 -1.76 2.17 3.30
C MET A 103 -0.29 2.60 3.41
N PHE A 104 0.49 2.40 2.34
CA PHE A 104 1.92 2.74 2.30
C PHE A 104 2.25 4.09 1.65
N SER A 105 1.25 4.84 1.17
CA SER A 105 1.47 6.15 0.56
C SER A 105 0.77 7.24 1.36
N SER A 106 1.53 8.15 1.98
CA SER A 106 0.94 9.29 2.69
C SER A 106 0.17 10.21 1.75
N LYS A 107 0.60 10.33 0.48
CA LYS A 107 -0.11 11.14 -0.52
C LYS A 107 -1.45 10.51 -0.91
N ALA A 108 -1.49 9.20 -1.13
CA ALA A 108 -2.76 8.51 -1.40
C ALA A 108 -3.69 8.56 -0.19
N ASP A 109 -3.12 8.45 1.02
CA ASP A 109 -3.84 8.60 2.29
C ASP A 109 -4.47 10.00 2.45
N GLU A 110 -3.73 11.06 2.12
CA GLU A 110 -4.24 12.45 2.09
C GLU A 110 -5.47 12.60 1.17
N ILE A 111 -5.41 12.06 -0.05
CA ILE A 111 -6.56 12.07 -0.96
C ILE A 111 -7.73 11.26 -0.37
N TRP A 112 -7.46 10.06 0.15
CA TRP A 112 -8.51 9.22 0.72
C TRP A 112 -9.21 9.90 1.91
N HIS A 113 -8.46 10.60 2.77
CA HIS A 113 -9.03 11.44 3.83
C HIS A 113 -10.00 12.49 3.28
N GLU A 114 -9.65 13.16 2.19
CA GLU A 114 -10.55 14.14 1.57
C GLU A 114 -11.78 13.48 0.92
N MET A 115 -11.67 12.24 0.42
CA MET A 115 -12.83 11.47 -0.04
C MET A 115 -13.86 11.24 1.07
N LEU A 116 -13.41 10.96 2.30
CA LEU A 116 -14.28 10.70 3.47
C LEU A 116 -15.12 11.92 3.87
N MET A 117 -14.70 13.13 3.51
CA MET A 117 -15.44 14.36 3.84
C MET A 117 -16.76 14.48 3.07
N PHE A 118 -16.91 13.73 1.97
CA PHE A 118 -18.14 13.59 1.21
C PHE A 118 -18.86 12.32 1.64
N THR A 119 -19.38 12.30 2.87
CA THR A 119 -19.82 11.07 3.55
C THR A 119 -20.87 10.29 2.78
N ARG A 120 -21.82 10.97 2.11
CA ARG A 120 -22.86 10.33 1.29
C ARG A 120 -22.28 9.69 0.03
N GLU A 121 -21.46 10.44 -0.69
CA GLU A 121 -20.81 9.97 -1.92
C GLU A 121 -19.83 8.83 -1.62
N TYR A 122 -19.11 8.92 -0.49
CA TYR A 122 -18.18 7.89 -0.06
C TYR A 122 -18.90 6.60 0.37
N ASP A 123 -20.01 6.69 1.11
CA ASP A 123 -20.85 5.54 1.44
C ASP A 123 -21.42 4.88 0.17
N GLN A 124 -21.89 5.69 -0.79
CA GLN A 124 -22.41 5.19 -2.06
C GLN A 124 -21.32 4.52 -2.91
N PHE A 125 -20.14 5.15 -3.02
CA PHE A 125 -18.97 4.57 -3.67
C PHE A 125 -18.62 3.22 -3.04
N SER A 126 -18.55 3.18 -1.71
CA SER A 126 -18.13 2.00 -0.99
C SER A 126 -19.10 0.84 -1.20
N LYS A 127 -20.40 1.09 -1.03
CA LYS A 127 -21.45 0.07 -1.27
C LYS A 127 -21.49 -0.38 -2.73
N ASN A 128 -21.30 0.52 -3.68
CA ASN A 128 -21.34 0.17 -5.10
C ASN A 128 -20.15 -0.68 -5.55
N PHE A 129 -18.96 -0.44 -4.99
CA PHE A 129 -17.74 -1.11 -5.42
C PHE A 129 -17.35 -2.30 -4.54
N PHE A 130 -17.47 -2.15 -3.22
CA PHE A 130 -17.09 -3.17 -2.23
C PHE A 130 -18.28 -3.98 -1.70
N GLY A 131 -19.52 -3.52 -1.92
CA GLY A 131 -20.73 -4.13 -1.34
C GLY A 131 -21.06 -3.65 0.08
N GLU A 132 -20.14 -2.94 0.73
CA GLU A 132 -20.25 -2.44 2.10
C GLU A 132 -19.39 -1.19 2.30
N TYR A 133 -19.50 -0.56 3.46
CA TYR A 133 -18.68 0.61 3.77
C TYR A 133 -17.20 0.22 3.92
N LEU A 134 -16.30 0.90 3.21
CA LEU A 134 -14.86 0.68 3.40
C LEU A 134 -14.38 1.55 4.57
N HIS A 135 -14.06 0.93 5.70
CA HIS A 135 -13.55 1.66 6.85
C HIS A 135 -12.10 2.11 6.61
N HIS A 136 -11.87 3.41 6.73
CA HIS A 136 -10.52 3.96 6.77
C HIS A 136 -9.99 3.96 8.20
N SER A 137 -8.74 3.52 8.39
CA SER A 137 -8.02 3.61 9.66
C SER A 137 -6.78 4.49 9.46
N PRO A 138 -6.73 5.69 10.04
CA PRO A 138 -5.59 6.59 9.88
C PRO A 138 -4.29 5.94 10.34
N ASN A 139 -3.20 6.22 9.62
CA ASN A 139 -1.86 5.78 10.00
C ASN A 139 -1.37 6.56 11.23
N MET A 140 -1.56 6.04 12.44
CA MET A 140 -1.22 6.73 13.70
C MET A 140 0.21 6.43 14.20
N ASP A 141 0.74 5.22 13.97
CA ASP A 141 2.08 4.80 14.42
C ASP A 141 3.02 4.49 13.26
N SER A 142 4.26 4.98 13.31
CA SER A 142 5.27 4.82 12.25
C SER A 142 6.01 3.47 12.25
N THR A 143 5.41 2.40 12.77
CA THR A 143 6.09 1.10 12.86
C THR A 143 6.19 0.44 11.48
N PRO A 144 7.40 0.15 10.98
CA PRO A 144 7.56 -0.54 9.70
C PRO A 144 6.96 -1.95 9.76
N ILE A 145 6.21 -2.31 8.71
CA ILE A 145 5.62 -3.65 8.54
C ILE A 145 6.18 -4.33 7.27
N PRO A 146 7.49 -4.64 7.23
CA PRO A 146 8.20 -5.02 6.00
C PRO A 146 7.62 -6.25 5.30
N GLY A 147 7.08 -7.21 6.05
CA GLY A 147 6.48 -8.39 5.44
C GLY A 147 5.11 -8.15 4.80
N GLU A 148 4.29 -7.27 5.38
CA GLU A 148 3.05 -6.85 4.73
C GLU A 148 3.36 -5.99 3.50
N ARG A 149 4.45 -5.21 3.57
CA ARG A 149 4.95 -4.44 2.43
C ARG A 149 5.39 -5.35 1.29
N ALA A 150 6.12 -6.42 1.57
CA ALA A 150 6.51 -7.40 0.56
C ALA A 150 5.29 -8.09 -0.08
N PHE A 151 4.28 -8.44 0.72
CA PHE A 151 3.04 -9.02 0.19
C PHE A 151 2.23 -8.03 -0.66
N PHE A 152 2.16 -6.75 -0.23
CA PHE A 152 1.58 -5.67 -1.02
C PHE A 152 2.28 -5.56 -2.38
N ASP A 153 3.61 -5.47 -2.41
CA ASP A 153 4.37 -5.35 -3.65
C ASP A 153 4.12 -6.56 -4.58
N TRP A 154 4.08 -7.77 -4.02
CA TRP A 154 3.87 -9.00 -4.77
C TRP A 154 2.49 -9.05 -5.45
N VAL A 155 1.43 -8.72 -4.72
CA VAL A 155 0.06 -8.67 -5.28
C VAL A 155 -0.10 -7.47 -6.22
N TYR A 156 0.41 -6.31 -5.85
CA TYR A 156 0.34 -5.10 -6.67
C TYR A 156 0.97 -5.34 -8.05
N LEU A 157 2.20 -5.88 -8.08
CA LEU A 157 2.92 -6.18 -9.32
C LEU A 157 2.38 -7.40 -10.06
N THR A 158 1.53 -8.20 -9.42
CA THR A 158 0.75 -9.24 -10.11
C THR A 158 -0.42 -8.62 -10.89
N LEU A 159 -1.06 -7.59 -10.32
CA LEU A 159 -2.25 -6.96 -10.88
C LEU A 159 -1.93 -5.87 -11.91
N PHE A 160 -0.91 -5.05 -11.66
CA PHE A 160 -0.67 -3.80 -12.38
C PHE A 160 0.74 -3.70 -12.95
N LYS A 161 0.87 -2.97 -14.07
CA LYS A 161 2.14 -2.48 -14.59
C LYS A 161 2.54 -1.24 -13.79
N ALA A 162 3.60 -1.35 -13.00
CA ALA A 162 4.17 -0.23 -12.25
C ALA A 162 5.01 0.68 -13.17
N GLY A 163 4.90 2.00 -12.96
CA GLY A 163 5.70 3.03 -13.63
C GLY A 163 6.60 3.81 -12.66
N HIS A 164 7.23 4.88 -13.16
CA HIS A 164 8.06 5.76 -12.34
C HIS A 164 7.24 6.43 -11.24
N ASN A 165 6.05 6.93 -11.59
CA ASN A 165 5.17 7.57 -10.64
C ASN A 165 4.61 6.57 -9.62
N SER A 166 4.25 5.35 -10.03
CA SER A 166 3.84 4.28 -9.09
C SER A 166 4.93 4.03 -8.04
N SER A 167 6.17 3.82 -8.49
CA SER A 167 7.31 3.59 -7.60
C SER A 167 7.54 4.77 -6.64
N ARG A 168 7.38 6.01 -7.10
CA ARG A 168 7.53 7.20 -6.23
C ARG A 168 6.39 7.35 -5.22
N ILE A 169 5.15 7.06 -5.62
CA ILE A 169 3.96 7.22 -4.77
C ILE A 169 3.97 6.16 -3.66
N TRP A 170 4.38 4.92 -3.97
CA TRP A 170 4.42 3.82 -3.01
C TRP A 170 5.76 3.66 -2.27
N GLY A 171 6.80 4.40 -2.67
CA GLY A 171 8.12 4.34 -2.06
C GLY A 171 8.90 3.09 -2.45
N GLY A 172 9.19 2.94 -3.75
CA GLY A 172 9.85 1.78 -4.35
C GLY A 172 8.94 0.55 -4.48
N PHE A 173 9.51 -0.56 -4.92
CA PHE A 173 8.90 -1.89 -4.87
C PHE A 173 9.99 -2.93 -4.65
N LEU A 174 9.64 -4.09 -4.08
CA LEU A 174 10.49 -5.26 -3.90
C LEU A 174 11.76 -4.96 -3.09
N GLN A 175 11.62 -4.17 -2.01
CA GLN A 175 12.71 -3.81 -1.10
C GLN A 175 12.80 -4.76 0.11
N ASN A 176 11.78 -5.58 0.35
CA ASN A 176 11.71 -6.49 1.49
C ASN A 176 11.42 -7.91 1.00
N PRO A 177 12.03 -8.95 1.60
CA PRO A 177 11.68 -10.32 1.29
C PRO A 177 10.25 -10.64 1.75
N ILE A 178 9.58 -11.52 1.02
CA ILE A 178 8.27 -12.05 1.40
C ILE A 178 8.45 -12.87 2.68
N LYS A 179 7.59 -12.62 3.68
CA LYS A 179 7.58 -13.37 4.94
C LYS A 179 7.49 -14.86 4.67
N LYS A 180 8.33 -15.64 5.38
CA LYS A 180 8.31 -17.09 5.33
C LYS A 180 6.93 -17.68 5.59
N GLU A 181 6.19 -17.12 6.55
CA GLU A 181 4.82 -17.57 6.88
C GLU A 181 3.89 -17.49 5.66
N ILE A 182 3.98 -16.41 4.88
CA ILE A 182 3.16 -16.21 3.68
C ILE A 182 3.57 -17.21 2.60
N LEU A 183 4.87 -17.39 2.38
CA LEU A 183 5.38 -18.38 1.42
C LEU A 183 4.93 -19.80 1.78
N ASP A 184 5.03 -20.18 3.05
CA ASP A 184 4.61 -21.49 3.55
C ASP A 184 3.09 -21.69 3.45
N ASP A 185 2.29 -20.65 3.69
CA ASP A 185 0.84 -20.72 3.48
C ASP A 185 0.51 -20.99 2.02
N PHE A 186 1.04 -20.20 1.08
CA PHE A 186 0.76 -20.38 -0.35
C PHE A 186 1.29 -21.71 -0.88
N ARG A 187 2.39 -22.23 -0.32
CA ARG A 187 2.92 -23.57 -0.63
C ARG A 187 2.00 -24.69 -0.15
N SER A 188 1.49 -24.62 1.07
CA SER A 188 0.88 -25.77 1.76
C SER A 188 -0.65 -25.75 1.83
N MET A 189 -1.26 -24.56 1.90
CA MET A 189 -2.71 -24.41 2.04
C MET A 189 -3.44 -24.66 0.73
N ASN A 190 -4.64 -25.21 0.81
CA ASN A 190 -5.53 -25.30 -0.35
C ASN A 190 -6.16 -23.93 -0.68
N GLU A 191 -6.81 -23.84 -1.85
CA GLU A 191 -7.43 -22.61 -2.35
C GLU A 191 -8.43 -22.01 -1.34
N THR A 192 -9.30 -22.83 -0.74
CA THR A 192 -10.32 -22.36 0.22
C THR A 192 -9.67 -21.76 1.48
N GLN A 193 -8.61 -22.38 1.99
CA GLN A 193 -7.87 -21.86 3.14
C GLN A 193 -7.21 -20.51 2.83
N LEU A 194 -6.62 -20.36 1.64
CA LEU A 194 -6.00 -19.11 1.21
C LEU A 194 -7.03 -18.01 1.01
N LEU A 195 -8.16 -18.31 0.37
CA LEU A 195 -9.28 -17.39 0.20
C LEU A 195 -9.75 -16.84 1.56
N ASN A 196 -9.93 -17.71 2.55
CA ASN A 196 -10.39 -17.31 3.89
C ASN A 196 -9.34 -16.47 4.66
N LYS A 197 -8.04 -16.74 4.44
CA LYS A 197 -6.96 -16.08 5.16
C LYS A 197 -6.60 -14.72 4.59
N TYR A 198 -6.45 -14.62 3.26
CA TYR A 198 -5.86 -13.45 2.60
C TYR A 198 -6.84 -12.59 1.80
N PHE A 199 -7.97 -13.15 1.39
CA PHE A 199 -8.89 -12.49 0.46
C PHE A 199 -10.16 -12.02 1.18
N ARG A 200 -10.77 -10.97 0.63
CA ARG A 200 -12.05 -10.47 1.12
C ARG A 200 -13.10 -11.57 0.99
N THR A 201 -13.92 -11.76 2.02
CA THR A 201 -15.02 -12.73 2.01
C THR A 201 -16.06 -12.36 0.96
N GLY A 202 -16.87 -13.34 0.54
CA GLY A 202 -17.88 -13.15 -0.51
C GLY A 202 -17.45 -13.73 -1.87
N ASN A 203 -18.41 -13.80 -2.78
CA ASN A 203 -18.24 -14.38 -4.12
C ASN A 203 -17.83 -13.34 -5.17
N GLU A 204 -17.81 -12.07 -4.80
CA GLU A 204 -17.34 -10.97 -5.61
C GLU A 204 -15.91 -11.26 -6.06
N TRP A 205 -15.69 -11.22 -7.36
CA TRP A 205 -14.38 -11.40 -7.98
C TRP A 205 -13.71 -12.75 -7.64
N LEU A 206 -14.49 -13.77 -7.28
CA LEU A 206 -13.96 -15.07 -6.83
C LEU A 206 -12.99 -15.68 -7.85
N ASP A 207 -13.34 -15.68 -9.14
CA ASP A 207 -12.46 -16.23 -10.19
C ASP A 207 -11.14 -15.46 -10.29
N LEU A 208 -11.15 -14.15 -10.07
CA LEU A 208 -9.93 -13.32 -10.05
C LEU A 208 -9.09 -13.63 -8.82
N LYS A 209 -9.70 -13.79 -7.64
CA LYS A 209 -9.02 -14.21 -6.41
C LYS A 209 -8.32 -15.56 -6.61
N LYS A 210 -9.00 -16.53 -7.25
CA LYS A 210 -8.43 -17.85 -7.57
C LYS A 210 -7.27 -17.76 -8.55
N LYS A 211 -7.39 -16.99 -9.64
CA LYS A 211 -6.30 -16.75 -10.59
C LYS A 211 -5.06 -16.13 -9.94
N ILE A 212 -5.26 -15.20 -9.00
CA ILE A 212 -4.16 -14.64 -8.21
C ILE A 212 -3.51 -15.74 -7.37
N ILE A 213 -4.28 -16.56 -6.64
CA ILE A 213 -3.75 -17.69 -5.87
C ILE A 213 -2.92 -18.63 -6.76
N GLU A 214 -3.46 -19.03 -7.92
CA GLU A 214 -2.77 -19.90 -8.87
C GLU A 214 -1.44 -19.30 -9.32
N LYS A 215 -1.42 -18.01 -9.66
CA LYS A 215 -0.19 -17.31 -10.08
C LYS A 215 0.85 -17.24 -8.96
N LEU A 216 0.46 -16.84 -7.75
CA LEU A 216 1.38 -16.75 -6.61
C LEU A 216 1.95 -18.12 -6.24
N LYS A 217 1.14 -19.19 -6.31
CA LYS A 217 1.60 -20.57 -6.13
C LYS A 217 2.57 -21.02 -7.22
N TYR A 218 2.27 -20.68 -8.47
CA TYR A 218 3.12 -21.01 -9.61
C TYR A 218 4.52 -20.42 -9.43
N GLU A 219 4.64 -19.15 -9.07
CA GLU A 219 5.93 -18.47 -8.87
C GLU A 219 6.77 -19.11 -7.74
N ILE A 220 6.13 -19.60 -6.67
CA ILE A 220 6.82 -20.39 -5.63
C ILE A 220 7.31 -21.73 -6.20
N SER A 221 6.43 -22.48 -6.89
CA SER A 221 6.76 -23.81 -7.43
C SER A 221 7.86 -23.76 -8.51
N GLU A 222 7.87 -22.69 -9.30
CA GLU A 222 8.90 -22.44 -10.32
C GLU A 222 10.26 -22.19 -9.65
N SER A 223 10.27 -21.42 -8.55
CA SER A 223 11.48 -21.14 -7.76
C SER A 223 12.09 -22.43 -7.19
N GLU A 224 11.22 -23.34 -6.74
CA GLU A 224 11.62 -24.66 -6.23
C GLU A 224 12.18 -25.58 -7.31
N SER A 225 11.52 -25.60 -8.47
CA SER A 225 11.93 -26.44 -9.60
C SER A 225 13.34 -26.06 -10.08
N ILE A 226 13.62 -24.76 -10.19
CA ILE A 226 14.96 -24.26 -10.58
C ILE A 226 16.03 -24.65 -9.55
N LYS A 227 15.72 -24.54 -8.25
CA LYS A 227 16.66 -24.92 -7.19
C LYS A 227 16.96 -26.42 -7.20
N LEU A 228 15.93 -27.25 -7.36
CA LEU A 228 16.04 -28.71 -7.37
C LEU A 228 16.82 -29.22 -8.59
N GLU A 229 16.53 -28.68 -9.77
CA GLU A 229 17.15 -29.08 -11.03
C GLU A 229 18.57 -28.52 -11.22
N LYS A 230 19.06 -27.69 -10.28
CA LYS A 230 20.35 -26.99 -10.35
C LYS A 230 20.54 -26.27 -11.68
N LYS A 231 19.45 -25.74 -12.24
CA LYS A 231 19.49 -24.98 -13.49
C LYS A 231 20.33 -23.71 -13.28
N PRO A 232 21.07 -23.25 -14.30
CA PRO A 232 21.69 -21.94 -14.26
C PRO A 232 20.63 -20.89 -13.93
N LEU A 233 20.87 -20.11 -12.88
CA LEU A 233 19.98 -19.05 -12.46
C LEU A 233 20.28 -17.81 -13.30
N GLU A 234 19.53 -17.62 -14.38
CA GLU A 234 19.62 -16.42 -15.22
C GLU A 234 18.32 -15.63 -15.12
N PHE A 235 18.40 -14.46 -14.49
CA PHE A 235 17.27 -13.55 -14.39
C PHE A 235 17.27 -12.56 -15.55
N THR A 236 16.09 -12.37 -16.15
CA THR A 236 15.92 -11.32 -17.17
C THR A 236 15.97 -9.96 -16.49
N LYS A 237 17.00 -9.16 -16.79
CA LYS A 237 17.08 -7.78 -16.30
C LYS A 237 16.08 -6.91 -17.08
N PRO A 238 15.14 -6.22 -16.41
CA PRO A 238 14.22 -5.32 -17.09
C PRO A 238 14.98 -4.18 -17.77
N ALA A 239 14.61 -3.87 -19.02
CA ALA A 239 15.19 -2.77 -19.79
C ALA A 239 14.59 -1.41 -19.39
N SER A 240 13.40 -1.41 -18.79
CA SER A 240 12.69 -0.21 -18.40
C SER A 240 11.86 -0.42 -17.14
N VAL A 241 11.41 0.70 -16.57
CA VAL A 241 10.57 0.74 -15.36
C VAL A 241 9.22 0.04 -15.55
N SER A 242 8.68 -0.01 -16.78
CA SER A 242 7.40 -0.67 -17.04
C SER A 242 7.45 -2.21 -16.96
N GLN A 243 8.64 -2.80 -16.82
CA GLN A 243 8.87 -4.25 -16.77
C GLN A 243 9.09 -4.78 -15.33
N TYR A 244 8.60 -4.08 -14.30
CA TYR A 244 8.70 -4.52 -12.90
C TYR A 244 8.20 -5.95 -12.66
N SER A 245 7.23 -6.44 -13.44
CA SER A 245 6.72 -7.80 -13.30
C SER A 245 7.77 -8.89 -13.55
N TYR A 246 8.83 -8.60 -14.31
CA TYR A 246 9.94 -9.55 -14.52
C TYR A 246 10.77 -9.77 -13.25
N LEU A 247 10.65 -8.87 -12.27
CA LEU A 247 11.33 -8.96 -10.99
C LEU A 247 10.54 -9.76 -9.95
N LEU A 248 9.30 -10.18 -10.24
CA LEU A 248 8.51 -11.00 -9.33
C LEU A 248 9.15 -12.37 -9.07
N PHE A 249 9.56 -13.07 -10.14
CA PHE A 249 10.21 -14.36 -10.01
C PHE A 249 11.51 -14.29 -9.19
N PRO A 250 12.48 -13.39 -9.49
CA PRO A 250 13.64 -13.19 -8.64
C PRO A 250 13.28 -12.83 -7.18
N ALA A 251 12.28 -11.98 -6.96
CA ALA A 251 11.86 -11.61 -5.61
C ALA A 251 11.34 -12.82 -4.81
N VAL A 252 10.52 -13.69 -5.42
CA VAL A 252 10.08 -14.92 -4.77
C VAL A 252 11.27 -15.84 -4.51
N TYR A 253 12.14 -16.06 -5.50
CA TYR A 253 13.32 -16.91 -5.35
C TYR A 253 14.24 -16.45 -4.20
N PHE A 254 14.62 -15.17 -4.16
CA PHE A 254 15.49 -14.65 -3.11
C PHE A 254 14.79 -14.62 -1.75
N SER A 255 13.48 -14.39 -1.70
CA SER A 255 12.73 -14.48 -0.43
C SER A 255 12.76 -15.90 0.16
N VAL A 256 12.74 -16.93 -0.70
CA VAL A 256 12.78 -18.34 -0.27
C VAL A 256 14.18 -18.79 0.13
N TYR A 257 15.21 -18.42 -0.64
CA TYR A 257 16.55 -19.03 -0.53
C TYR A 257 17.64 -18.11 0.02
N GLU A 258 17.52 -16.80 -0.16
CA GLU A 258 18.56 -15.83 0.20
C GLU A 258 17.95 -14.57 0.86
N PRO A 259 17.11 -14.72 1.91
CA PRO A 259 16.39 -13.59 2.50
C PRO A 259 17.32 -12.54 3.12
N ASP A 260 18.46 -12.97 3.68
CA ASP A 260 19.45 -12.06 4.30
C ASP A 260 20.18 -11.20 3.26
N GLY A 261 20.32 -11.70 2.02
CA GLY A 261 20.95 -10.99 0.89
C GLY A 261 19.93 -10.38 -0.09
N PHE A 262 18.65 -10.37 0.27
CA PHE A 262 17.55 -10.03 -0.64
C PHE A 262 17.72 -8.65 -1.28
N GLU A 263 18.02 -7.63 -0.48
CA GLU A 263 18.13 -6.26 -0.96
C GLU A 263 19.27 -6.11 -1.98
N ASP A 264 20.45 -6.66 -1.68
CA ASP A 264 21.62 -6.62 -2.57
C ASP A 264 21.34 -7.33 -3.90
N ASN A 265 20.79 -8.55 -3.82
CA ASN A 265 20.43 -9.36 -4.97
C ASN A 265 19.38 -8.68 -5.87
N MET A 266 18.34 -8.09 -5.28
CA MET A 266 17.32 -7.36 -6.03
C MET A 266 17.85 -6.07 -6.65
N ASN A 267 18.72 -5.35 -5.94
CA ASN A 267 19.34 -4.12 -6.44
C ASN A 267 20.21 -4.37 -7.68
N GLU A 268 20.84 -5.54 -7.83
CA GLU A 268 21.62 -5.90 -9.02
C GLU A 268 20.74 -6.12 -10.28
N LEU A 269 19.47 -6.44 -10.07
CA LEU A 269 18.50 -6.67 -11.15
C LEU A 269 17.71 -5.41 -11.50
N LEU A 270 17.65 -4.41 -10.61
CA LEU A 270 16.92 -3.18 -10.86
C LEU A 270 17.57 -2.34 -11.98
N PRO A 271 16.77 -1.73 -12.87
CA PRO A 271 17.27 -0.72 -13.80
C PRO A 271 17.94 0.44 -13.03
N GLU A 272 19.01 1.00 -13.58
CA GLU A 272 19.81 2.05 -12.92
C GLU A 272 18.95 3.26 -12.48
N GLU A 273 17.92 3.60 -13.26
CA GLU A 273 16.99 4.69 -12.94
C GLU A 273 16.19 4.44 -11.65
N LEU A 274 15.85 3.17 -11.37
CA LEU A 274 15.07 2.77 -10.19
C LEU A 274 15.95 2.49 -8.98
N ALA A 275 17.14 1.92 -9.18
CA ALA A 275 18.12 1.72 -8.11
C ALA A 275 18.46 3.06 -7.40
N LYS A 276 18.56 4.15 -8.17
CA LYS A 276 18.73 5.51 -7.63
C LYS A 276 17.50 6.05 -6.89
N ALA A 277 16.30 5.65 -7.32
CA ALA A 277 15.05 6.06 -6.67
C ALA A 277 14.83 5.35 -5.33
N ASN A 278 15.13 4.05 -5.26
CA ASN A 278 15.05 3.25 -4.03
C ASN A 278 16.05 3.73 -2.96
N SER A 279 17.27 4.08 -3.37
CA SER A 279 18.31 4.61 -2.47
C SER A 279 18.03 6.04 -1.97
N ALA A 280 17.26 6.85 -2.72
CA ALA A 280 16.91 8.22 -2.36
C ALA A 280 15.69 8.34 -1.42
N GLY A 281 15.01 7.23 -1.10
CA GLY A 281 13.76 7.26 -0.36
C GLY A 281 13.41 5.92 0.25
N MET A 282 14.14 5.51 1.29
CA MET A 282 13.62 4.63 2.34
C MET A 282 12.46 5.37 3.02
N ILE A 283 11.28 5.33 2.42
CA ILE A 283 10.06 5.80 3.07
C ILE A 283 9.65 4.67 4.02
N TYR A 284 10.02 4.83 5.29
CA TYR A 284 9.44 4.07 6.39
C TYR A 284 7.94 4.43 6.48
N CYS A 285 7.13 3.82 5.63
CA CYS A 285 5.69 3.91 5.74
C CYS A 285 5.20 2.73 6.57
N SER A 286 4.71 3.06 7.75
CA SER A 286 3.78 2.23 8.50
C SER A 286 2.49 2.09 7.70
N GLY A 287 2.05 0.87 7.48
CA GLY A 287 0.72 0.64 6.95
C GLY A 287 -0.22 0.21 8.06
N PHE A 288 -1.32 0.91 8.23
CA PHE A 288 -2.49 0.38 8.91
C PHE A 288 -3.44 -0.16 7.88
N SER A 289 -4.15 -1.21 8.25
CA SER A 289 -4.94 -1.98 7.33
C SER A 289 -6.43 -1.78 7.57
N CYS A 290 -7.19 -1.77 6.48
CA CYS A 290 -8.64 -1.67 6.54
C CYS A 290 -9.26 -3.07 6.51
N SER A 291 -10.34 -3.27 7.26
CA SER A 291 -11.11 -4.51 7.32
C SER A 291 -12.60 -4.18 7.34
N SER A 292 -13.40 -5.11 6.81
CA SER A 292 -14.83 -4.96 6.57
C SER A 292 -15.71 -5.77 7.53
N ASN A 293 -15.13 -6.44 8.52
CA ASN A 293 -15.89 -7.42 9.29
C ASN A 293 -16.76 -6.76 10.39
N ASP A 294 -18.03 -6.54 10.08
CA ASP A 294 -19.09 -6.33 11.06
C ASP A 294 -19.59 -7.67 11.61
N HIS A 295 -19.20 -8.00 12.85
CA HIS A 295 -19.94 -8.93 13.69
C HIS A 295 -20.39 -8.20 14.95
N ASP A 296 -21.66 -7.78 14.94
CA ASP A 296 -22.40 -7.42 16.14
C ASP A 296 -22.43 -8.62 17.10
N SER A 297 -21.77 -8.48 18.25
CA SER A 297 -21.97 -9.32 19.42
C SER A 297 -21.62 -8.52 20.67
N GLY A 298 -22.64 -8.03 21.35
CA GLY A 298 -22.50 -7.37 22.64
C GLY A 298 -21.99 -8.32 23.73
N GLY A 299 -21.19 -7.79 24.65
CA GLY A 299 -20.83 -8.47 25.89
C GLY A 299 -19.61 -7.89 26.61
N GLY A 300 -19.86 -7.13 27.67
CA GLY A 300 -19.19 -7.25 28.98
C GLY A 300 -17.68 -6.96 29.11
N HIS A 301 -17.39 -5.89 29.86
CA HIS A 301 -16.17 -5.61 30.62
C HIS A 301 -15.29 -6.82 31.01
N ASP A 302 -13.96 -6.70 30.88
CA ASP A 302 -13.14 -6.41 32.07
C ASP A 302 -11.70 -5.98 31.77
N SER A 303 -11.21 -5.25 32.77
CA SER A 303 -10.02 -4.42 32.89
C SER A 303 -8.68 -5.15 32.79
N GLY A 304 -7.69 -4.47 32.21
CA GLY A 304 -6.28 -4.85 32.28
C GLY A 304 -5.37 -3.64 32.05
N GLY A 305 -5.27 -2.77 33.06
CA GLY A 305 -4.38 -1.62 33.05
C GLY A 305 -2.92 -1.98 33.29
N SER A 306 -2.02 -1.17 32.75
CA SER A 306 -0.65 -0.91 33.26
C SER A 306 -0.22 0.44 32.68
N SER A 307 -0.53 1.53 33.38
CA SER A 307 0.38 2.24 34.29
C SER A 307 1.59 2.85 33.59
N CYS A 308 1.45 4.14 33.34
CA CYS A 308 2.52 5.11 33.20
C CYS A 308 3.49 5.06 34.40
N SER A 309 4.78 5.23 34.14
CA SER A 309 5.77 5.63 35.13
C SER A 309 6.86 6.42 34.41
N SER A 310 6.70 7.75 34.43
CA SER A 310 7.76 8.70 34.15
C SER A 310 8.71 8.77 35.34
N CYS A 311 10.00 8.58 35.11
CA CYS A 311 11.08 9.12 35.94
C CYS A 311 12.00 9.84 34.93
N GLY A 312 12.19 11.15 34.93
CA GLY A 312 12.44 12.04 36.07
C GLY A 312 13.95 12.20 36.22
N GLY A 313 14.56 13.01 35.34
CA GLY A 313 15.98 13.36 35.44
C GLY A 313 16.25 14.34 36.57
N GLY A 314 17.45 14.25 37.16
CA GLY A 314 17.99 15.17 38.17
C GLY A 314 19.52 15.03 38.31
N CYS A 315 20.19 16.17 38.42
CA CYS A 315 21.61 16.46 38.16
C CYS A 315 22.65 16.06 39.25
N SER A 316 23.92 16.40 38.94
CA SER A 316 25.18 16.48 39.72
C SER A 316 26.06 15.23 39.68
N SER A 317 27.36 15.29 39.37
CA SER A 317 28.38 16.37 39.49
C SER A 317 29.21 16.57 38.22
#